data_AF-A0AAD5P8E1-F1
#
_entry.id   AF-A0AAD5P8E1-F1
#
_cell.length_a   1.000
_cell.length_b   1.000
_cell.length_c   1.000
_cell.angle_alpha   90.00
_cell.angle_beta   90.00
_cell.angle_gamma   90.00
#
_symmetry.space_group_name_H-M   'P 1'
#
loop_
_entity.id
_entity.type
_entity.pdbx_description
1 polymer ?
#
loop_
_entity_poly.entity_id
_entity_poly.type
_entity_poly.pdbx_seq_one_letter_code
_entity_poly.pdbx_strand_id
1 'polypeptide(L)'
;MNVLGTAIGLLIALGVMVFILLFGQSPQLRNGIIGKLHTFLTIHGPNTLFSTLKKVLGTKNWKRLAGCWQYCFNSRNPFLQLFFLFITGGSIVLFLKYALPHIPGIYLHSIHLYIIPTQIISLYVAYYIACSSNPGIITEENVQQFLDHYQYDGILYEPKECSTCQFQKPARSKHCSMCKACVGQLDHHCFWINQCVGVNNYRYFFLFLFTLVQFCAYGAYLCIQIYNAFIIEWGLDRAYMRDKATGNTVPLPYYKAMLHILQKDRIIGSIAILASVASFVVFLFCLYQLYLAGRGVTTNEAFKWELVEDSIDRGELWVEVDADADNGNNNSTKTTNRSKKGNNQKKPNTPSKRKIESLDEVENIYDRGFFYNLYDVFSPPQLLVNRSDNHHNINKKKNKNA
;
A
#
# COMPACT_ATOMS: atom_id res chain seq x y z
N MET A 1 20.01 -25.33 21.24
CA MET A 1 20.04 -23.93 20.76
C MET A 1 18.70 -23.29 21.09
N ASN A 2 18.68 -22.22 21.89
CA ASN A 2 17.45 -21.63 22.40
C ASN A 2 16.66 -20.99 21.25
N VAL A 3 15.36 -21.32 21.12
CA VAL A 3 14.43 -20.75 20.13
C VAL A 3 14.45 -19.21 20.13
N LEU A 4 14.69 -18.62 21.31
CA LEU A 4 14.89 -17.18 21.48
C LEU A 4 16.15 -16.67 20.77
N GLY A 5 17.27 -17.39 20.88
CA GLY A 5 18.51 -17.03 20.18
C GLY A 5 18.38 -17.14 18.66
N THR A 6 17.65 -18.15 18.16
CA THR A 6 17.34 -18.25 16.74
C THR A 6 16.41 -17.12 16.27
N ALA A 7 15.40 -16.75 17.07
CA ALA A 7 14.48 -15.66 16.73
C ALA A 7 15.18 -14.29 16.69
N ILE A 8 16.04 -14.01 17.68
CA ILE A 8 16.87 -12.78 17.72
C ILE A 8 17.82 -12.76 16.53
N GLY A 9 18.48 -13.88 16.22
CA GLY A 9 19.36 -13.99 15.06
C GLY A 9 18.63 -13.71 13.74
N LEU A 10 17.41 -14.23 13.57
CA LEU A 10 16.58 -13.98 12.39
C LEU A 10 16.14 -12.51 12.29
N LEU A 11 15.78 -11.88 13.42
CA LEU A 11 15.40 -10.46 13.45
C LEU A 11 16.58 -9.55 13.08
N ILE A 12 17.78 -9.82 13.62
CA ILE A 12 19.00 -9.08 13.28
C ILE A 12 19.33 -9.26 11.79
N ALA A 13 19.26 -10.51 11.28
CA ALA A 13 19.51 -10.79 9.87
C ALA A 13 18.51 -10.06 8.94
N LEU A 14 17.23 -10.06 9.31
CA LEU A 14 16.18 -9.33 8.60
C LEU A 14 16.45 -7.81 8.62
N GLY A 15 16.82 -7.25 9.78
CA GLY A 15 17.15 -5.83 9.92
C GLY A 15 18.34 -5.40 9.06
N VAL A 16 19.42 -6.20 9.05
CA VAL A 16 20.59 -5.96 8.19
C VAL A 16 20.22 -6.07 6.72
N MET A 17 19.41 -7.05 6.33
CA MET A 17 18.94 -7.20 4.96
C MET A 17 18.11 -5.99 4.51
N VAL A 18 17.17 -5.53 5.33
CA VAL A 18 16.36 -4.34 5.04
C VAL A 18 17.25 -3.11 4.93
N PHE A 19 18.21 -2.92 5.83
CA PHE A 19 19.17 -1.81 5.77
C PHE A 19 19.96 -1.80 4.46
N ILE A 20 20.49 -2.96 4.04
CA ILE A 20 21.23 -3.08 2.77
C ILE A 20 20.31 -2.74 1.58
N LEU A 21 19.07 -3.22 1.58
CA LEU A 21 18.10 -2.96 0.51
C LEU A 21 17.72 -1.48 0.41
N LEU A 22 17.60 -0.77 1.54
CA LEU A 22 17.20 0.64 1.55
C LEU A 22 18.38 1.58 1.27
N PHE A 23 19.51 1.40 1.95
CA PHE A 23 20.62 2.36 1.91
C PHE A 23 21.74 1.99 0.93
N GLY A 24 21.61 0.84 0.26
CA GLY A 24 22.61 0.32 -0.66
C GLY A 24 22.93 1.18 -1.87
N GLN A 25 21.98 2.00 -2.33
CA GLN A 25 22.20 2.93 -3.43
C GLN A 25 22.60 4.34 -2.99
N SER A 26 22.64 4.62 -1.68
CA SER A 26 23.02 5.95 -1.17
C SER A 26 24.41 6.36 -1.67
N PRO A 27 24.63 7.64 -2.03
CA PRO A 27 25.90 8.11 -2.57
C PRO A 27 27.12 7.76 -1.70
N GLN A 28 26.95 7.73 -0.37
CA GLN A 28 28.02 7.40 0.57
C GLN A 28 28.37 5.90 0.61
N LEU A 29 27.40 5.00 0.35
CA LEU A 29 27.57 3.54 0.55
C LEU A 29 27.62 2.74 -0.76
N ARG A 30 27.19 3.32 -1.88
CA ARG A 30 27.04 2.65 -3.19
C ARG A 30 28.34 2.02 -3.71
N ASN A 31 29.49 2.64 -3.45
CA ASN A 31 30.79 2.13 -3.91
C ASN A 31 31.45 1.16 -2.91
N GLY A 32 30.86 0.97 -1.73
CA GLY A 32 31.37 0.11 -0.67
C GLY A 32 30.81 -1.33 -0.68
N ILE A 33 31.05 -2.05 0.41
CA ILE A 33 30.56 -3.42 0.61
C ILE A 33 29.03 -3.46 0.59
N ILE A 34 28.39 -2.47 1.21
CA ILE A 34 26.93 -2.37 1.29
C ILE A 34 26.32 -2.19 -0.11
N GLY A 35 26.87 -1.31 -0.95
CA GLY A 35 26.42 -1.16 -2.34
C GLY A 35 26.64 -2.41 -3.20
N LYS A 36 27.75 -3.14 -3.00
CA LYS A 36 27.97 -4.44 -3.64
C LYS A 36 26.95 -5.49 -3.19
N LEU A 37 26.67 -5.59 -1.89
CA LEU A 37 25.64 -6.49 -1.34
C LEU A 37 24.25 -6.13 -1.83
N HIS A 38 23.89 -4.85 -1.89
CA HIS A 38 22.65 -4.40 -2.48
C HIS A 38 22.56 -4.82 -3.95
N THR A 39 23.61 -4.58 -4.74
CA THR A 39 23.69 -4.98 -6.15
C THR A 39 23.58 -6.50 -6.32
N PHE A 40 24.14 -7.27 -5.38
CA PHE A 40 23.96 -8.72 -5.36
C PHE A 40 22.51 -9.09 -5.06
N LEU A 41 21.91 -8.58 -3.97
CA LEU A 41 20.55 -8.92 -3.55
C LEU A 41 19.47 -8.49 -4.54
N THR A 42 19.67 -7.36 -5.23
CA THR A 42 18.66 -6.77 -6.13
C THR A 42 18.83 -7.15 -7.60
N ILE A 43 20.06 -7.46 -8.03
CA ILE A 43 20.35 -7.75 -9.44
C ILE A 43 20.89 -9.17 -9.60
N HIS A 44 22.05 -9.49 -9.02
CA HIS A 44 22.73 -10.75 -9.34
C HIS A 44 22.03 -11.97 -8.76
N GLY A 45 21.64 -11.95 -7.49
CA GLY A 45 20.94 -13.03 -6.80
C GLY A 45 19.64 -13.43 -7.50
N PRO A 46 18.70 -12.49 -7.74
CA PRO A 46 17.49 -12.77 -8.51
C PRO A 46 17.79 -13.30 -9.92
N ASN A 47 18.75 -12.70 -10.64
CA ASN A 47 19.12 -13.16 -11.97
C ASN A 47 19.71 -14.57 -11.98
N THR A 48 20.58 -14.90 -11.02
CA THR A 48 21.16 -16.24 -10.86
C THR A 48 20.10 -17.25 -10.44
N LEU A 49 19.18 -16.88 -9.55
CA LEU A 49 18.03 -17.70 -9.15
C LEU A 49 17.14 -17.99 -10.37
N PHE A 50 16.73 -16.98 -11.11
CA PHE A 50 15.89 -17.13 -12.29
C PHE A 50 16.59 -17.89 -13.42
N SER A 51 17.90 -17.68 -13.62
CA SER A 51 18.71 -18.44 -14.58
C SER A 51 18.80 -19.92 -14.18
N THR A 52 19.04 -20.20 -12.90
CA THR A 52 19.09 -21.56 -12.36
C THR A 52 17.72 -22.23 -12.48
N LEU A 53 16.64 -21.56 -12.08
CA LEU A 53 15.26 -22.05 -12.24
C LEU A 53 14.92 -22.32 -13.70
N LYS A 54 15.34 -21.46 -14.63
CA LYS A 54 15.15 -21.67 -16.08
C LYS A 54 15.90 -22.91 -16.58
N LYS A 55 17.09 -23.19 -16.05
CA LYS A 55 17.86 -24.41 -16.37
C LYS A 55 17.21 -25.66 -15.79
N VAL A 56 16.76 -25.63 -14.53
CA VAL A 56 16.14 -26.76 -13.83
C VAL A 56 14.76 -27.10 -14.39
N LEU A 57 13.90 -26.10 -14.58
CA LEU A 57 12.53 -26.30 -15.08
C LEU A 57 12.49 -26.52 -16.59
N GLY A 58 13.55 -26.14 -17.30
CA GLY A 58 13.59 -26.07 -18.76
C GLY A 58 12.86 -24.82 -19.30
N THR A 59 13.24 -24.42 -20.52
CA THR A 59 12.76 -23.16 -21.13
C THR A 59 11.25 -23.11 -21.33
N LYS A 60 10.61 -24.25 -21.64
CA LYS A 60 9.16 -24.36 -21.83
C LYS A 60 8.39 -24.12 -20.54
N ASN A 61 8.77 -24.77 -19.44
CA ASN A 61 8.10 -24.59 -18.16
C ASN A 61 8.43 -23.22 -17.53
N TRP A 62 9.64 -22.70 -17.74
CA TRP A 62 9.97 -21.33 -17.36
C TRP A 62 9.07 -20.30 -18.04
N LYS A 63 8.86 -20.41 -19.36
CA LYS A 63 7.94 -19.52 -20.09
C LYS A 63 6.51 -19.64 -19.57
N ARG A 64 6.05 -20.85 -19.22
CA ARG A 64 4.73 -21.06 -18.59
C ARG A 64 4.65 -20.39 -17.23
N LEU A 65 5.64 -20.60 -16.35
CA LEU A 65 5.71 -19.99 -15.02
C LEU A 65 5.76 -18.46 -15.11
N ALA A 66 6.58 -17.91 -16.00
CA ALA A 66 6.65 -16.48 -16.28
C ALA A 66 5.32 -15.95 -16.83
N GLY A 67 4.63 -16.71 -17.69
CA GLY A 67 3.29 -16.38 -18.16
C GLY A 67 2.25 -16.37 -17.04
N CYS A 68 2.29 -17.36 -16.13
CA CYS A 68 1.45 -17.38 -14.93
C CYS A 68 1.75 -16.19 -14.02
N TRP A 69 3.02 -15.87 -13.79
CA TRP A 69 3.43 -14.69 -13.01
C TRP A 69 2.91 -13.40 -13.63
N GLN A 70 3.09 -13.24 -14.94
CA GLN A 70 2.58 -12.10 -15.69
C GLN A 70 1.05 -12.01 -15.59
N TYR A 71 0.35 -13.13 -15.68
CA TYR A 71 -1.09 -13.16 -15.49
C TYR A 71 -1.47 -12.73 -14.08
N CYS A 72 -0.96 -13.40 -13.04
CA CYS A 72 -1.35 -13.16 -11.65
C CYS A 72 -1.04 -11.73 -11.16
N PHE A 73 0.12 -11.17 -11.53
CA PHE A 73 0.64 -9.93 -10.94
C PHE A 73 0.76 -8.76 -11.91
N ASN A 74 0.75 -8.99 -13.23
CA ASN A 74 0.91 -7.94 -14.24
C ASN A 74 -0.23 -7.92 -15.27
N SER A 75 -1.36 -8.55 -14.93
CA SER A 75 -2.60 -8.44 -15.70
C SER A 75 -3.80 -8.30 -14.76
N ARG A 76 -4.89 -7.72 -15.26
CA ARG A 76 -6.13 -7.59 -14.48
C ARG A 76 -6.82 -8.95 -14.39
N ASN A 77 -6.93 -9.50 -13.19
CA ASN A 77 -7.46 -10.84 -12.97
C ASN A 77 -7.93 -11.01 -11.50
N PRO A 78 -8.89 -11.90 -11.22
CA PRO A 78 -9.46 -12.03 -9.88
C PRO A 78 -8.62 -12.88 -8.91
N PHE A 79 -7.42 -13.34 -9.28
CA PHE A 79 -6.64 -14.29 -8.48
C PHE A 79 -6.43 -13.82 -7.03
N LEU A 80 -5.97 -12.58 -6.85
CA LEU A 80 -5.73 -12.04 -5.50
C LEU A 80 -7.04 -11.76 -4.73
N GLN A 81 -8.14 -11.51 -5.45
CA GLN A 81 -9.46 -11.41 -4.81
C GLN A 81 -9.92 -12.78 -4.29
N LEU A 82 -9.76 -13.83 -5.09
CA LEU A 82 -10.08 -15.21 -4.68
C LEU A 82 -9.17 -15.67 -3.55
N PHE A 83 -7.88 -15.30 -3.59
CA PHE A 83 -6.94 -15.59 -2.52
C PHE A 83 -7.33 -14.91 -1.21
N PHE A 84 -7.74 -13.63 -1.27
CA PHE A 84 -8.27 -12.91 -0.11
C PHE A 84 -9.51 -13.63 0.46
N LEU A 85 -10.52 -13.91 -0.38
CA LEU A 85 -11.74 -14.61 0.03
C LEU A 85 -11.47 -16.01 0.60
N PHE A 86 -10.49 -16.73 0.05
CA PHE A 86 -10.09 -18.03 0.55
C PHE A 86 -9.48 -17.95 1.95
N ILE A 87 -8.53 -17.02 2.16
CA ILE A 87 -7.88 -16.86 3.47
C ILE A 87 -8.88 -16.37 4.52
N THR A 88 -9.66 -15.33 4.22
CA THR A 88 -10.61 -14.78 5.19
C THR A 88 -11.75 -15.75 5.43
N GLY A 89 -12.32 -16.36 4.38
CA GLY A 89 -13.38 -17.35 4.47
C GLY A 89 -12.94 -18.60 5.23
N GLY A 90 -11.76 -19.14 4.92
CA GLY A 90 -11.17 -20.28 5.63
C GLY A 90 -10.95 -19.97 7.12
N SER A 91 -10.40 -18.79 7.43
CA SER A 91 -10.19 -18.35 8.82
C SER A 91 -11.52 -18.20 9.57
N ILE A 92 -12.56 -17.66 8.92
CA ILE A 92 -13.91 -17.53 9.51
C ILE A 92 -14.50 -18.92 9.78
N VAL A 93 -14.45 -19.85 8.83
CA VAL A 93 -14.98 -21.20 9.03
C VAL A 93 -14.27 -21.91 10.18
N LEU A 94 -12.94 -21.83 10.23
CA LEU A 94 -12.17 -22.41 11.33
C LEU A 94 -12.48 -21.72 12.67
N PHE A 95 -12.62 -20.40 12.69
CA PHE A 95 -13.02 -19.66 13.88
C PHE A 95 -14.41 -20.07 14.38
N LEU A 96 -15.41 -20.12 13.49
CA LEU A 96 -16.78 -20.50 13.84
C LEU A 96 -16.88 -21.95 14.34
N LYS A 97 -16.03 -22.84 13.81
CA LYS A 97 -16.02 -24.25 14.21
C LYS A 97 -15.28 -24.50 15.53
N TYR A 98 -14.12 -23.86 15.71
CA TYR A 98 -13.21 -24.19 16.81
C TYR A 98 -13.18 -23.13 17.92
N ALA A 99 -13.31 -21.84 17.60
CA ALA A 99 -13.23 -20.75 18.59
C ALA A 99 -14.61 -20.35 19.14
N LEU A 100 -15.63 -20.24 18.29
CA LEU A 100 -16.98 -19.82 18.70
C LEU A 100 -17.61 -20.68 19.83
N PRO A 101 -17.42 -22.02 19.89
CA PRO A 101 -17.95 -22.82 20.99
C PRO A 101 -17.45 -22.42 22.39
N HIS A 102 -16.35 -21.66 22.48
CA HIS A 102 -15.80 -21.12 23.73
C HIS A 102 -16.38 -19.74 24.10
N ILE A 103 -17.42 -19.28 23.38
CA ILE A 103 -18.09 -18.00 23.59
C ILE A 103 -19.58 -18.25 23.86
N PRO A 104 -20.14 -17.82 25.01
CA PRO A 104 -19.48 -17.10 26.10
C PRO A 104 -18.51 -17.99 26.89
N GLY A 105 -17.51 -17.36 27.51
CA GLY A 105 -16.50 -18.01 28.34
C GLY A 105 -16.05 -17.09 29.48
N ILE A 106 -15.02 -17.49 30.23
CA ILE A 106 -14.55 -16.78 31.43
C ILE A 106 -14.29 -15.28 31.18
N TYR A 107 -13.68 -14.95 30.03
CA TYR A 107 -13.32 -13.59 29.66
C TYR A 107 -14.22 -12.95 28.59
N LEU A 108 -15.13 -13.72 27.99
CA LEU A 108 -15.90 -13.30 26.81
C LEU A 108 -17.39 -13.41 27.08
N HIS A 109 -18.07 -12.26 27.07
CA HIS A 109 -19.52 -12.18 27.27
C HIS A 109 -20.32 -12.55 26.00
N SER A 110 -21.58 -12.96 26.16
CA SER A 110 -22.47 -13.36 25.07
C SER A 110 -22.70 -12.29 24.01
N ILE A 111 -22.40 -11.02 24.30
CA ILE A 111 -22.47 -9.90 23.33
C ILE A 111 -21.63 -10.17 22.07
N HIS A 112 -20.54 -10.92 22.20
CA HIS A 112 -19.66 -11.24 21.08
C HIS A 112 -20.37 -12.08 20.00
N LEU A 113 -21.41 -12.85 20.36
CA LEU A 113 -22.24 -13.60 19.40
C LEU A 113 -22.98 -12.70 18.40
N TYR A 114 -23.24 -11.44 18.77
CA TYR A 114 -23.83 -10.43 17.89
C TYR A 114 -22.77 -9.61 17.16
N ILE A 115 -21.65 -9.28 17.83
CA ILE A 115 -20.58 -8.49 17.22
C ILE A 115 -19.88 -9.27 16.10
N ILE A 116 -19.62 -10.57 16.28
CA ILE A 116 -18.93 -11.41 15.27
C ILE A 116 -19.61 -11.35 13.88
N PRO A 117 -20.92 -11.62 13.72
CA PRO A 117 -21.56 -11.54 12.42
C PRO A 117 -21.56 -10.11 11.85
N THR A 118 -21.69 -9.07 12.68
CA THR A 118 -21.59 -7.68 12.18
C THR A 118 -20.22 -7.38 11.59
N GLN A 119 -19.13 -7.81 12.24
CA GLN A 119 -17.76 -7.63 11.74
C GLN A 119 -17.53 -8.39 10.42
N ILE A 120 -18.03 -9.62 10.30
CA ILE A 120 -17.95 -10.40 9.07
C ILE A 120 -18.69 -9.70 7.93
N ILE A 121 -19.92 -9.21 8.18
CA ILE A 121 -20.73 -8.50 7.19
C ILE A 121 -20.04 -7.19 6.79
N SER A 122 -19.60 -6.38 7.76
CA SER A 122 -18.92 -5.10 7.50
C SER A 122 -17.67 -5.28 6.64
N LEU A 123 -16.86 -6.31 6.89
CA LEU A 123 -15.68 -6.62 6.07
C LEU A 123 -16.06 -6.88 4.61
N TYR A 124 -17.00 -7.81 4.36
CA TYR A 124 -17.34 -8.19 2.99
C TYR A 124 -18.11 -7.10 2.24
N VAL A 125 -18.95 -6.32 2.93
CA VAL A 125 -19.61 -5.14 2.34
C VAL A 125 -18.58 -4.10 1.94
N ALA A 126 -17.67 -3.71 2.84
CA ALA A 126 -16.63 -2.74 2.54
C ALA A 126 -15.72 -3.21 1.39
N TYR A 127 -15.33 -4.49 1.40
CA TYR A 127 -14.53 -5.09 0.33
C TYR A 127 -15.27 -5.10 -1.01
N TYR A 128 -16.55 -5.47 -1.04
CA TYR A 128 -17.36 -5.43 -2.25
C TYR A 128 -17.48 -4.03 -2.82
N ILE A 129 -17.76 -3.03 -1.98
CA ILE A 129 -17.84 -1.62 -2.40
C ILE A 129 -16.49 -1.18 -2.97
N ALA A 130 -15.38 -1.47 -2.29
CA ALA A 130 -14.04 -1.13 -2.77
C ALA A 130 -13.68 -1.80 -4.11
N CYS A 131 -14.17 -3.02 -4.38
CA CYS A 131 -13.97 -3.75 -5.63
C CYS A 131 -14.87 -3.31 -6.80
N SER A 132 -15.97 -2.61 -6.53
CA SER A 132 -17.00 -2.27 -7.52
C SER A 132 -17.13 -0.77 -7.79
N SER A 133 -16.61 0.07 -6.90
CA SER A 133 -16.68 1.53 -7.01
C SER A 133 -15.83 2.05 -8.17
N ASN A 134 -16.34 3.02 -8.93
CA ASN A 134 -15.57 3.67 -9.99
C ASN A 134 -14.39 4.45 -9.40
N PRO A 135 -13.14 4.22 -9.86
CA PRO A 135 -11.97 4.95 -9.35
C PRO A 135 -11.84 6.40 -9.84
N GLY A 136 -12.72 6.86 -10.73
CA GLY A 136 -12.57 8.13 -11.44
C GLY A 136 -11.96 7.92 -12.83
N ILE A 137 -12.53 6.99 -13.61
CA ILE A 137 -12.12 6.74 -15.00
C ILE A 137 -12.39 8.00 -15.84
N ILE A 138 -11.37 8.44 -16.56
CA ILE A 138 -11.44 9.58 -17.47
C ILE A 138 -11.81 9.08 -18.87
N THR A 139 -12.84 9.70 -19.44
CA THR A 139 -13.35 9.48 -20.80
C THR A 139 -13.34 10.81 -21.57
N GLU A 140 -13.53 10.77 -22.88
CA GLU A 140 -13.66 11.98 -23.70
C GLU A 140 -14.79 12.90 -23.21
N GLU A 141 -15.84 12.33 -22.61
CA GLU A 141 -16.99 13.10 -22.12
C GLU A 141 -16.71 13.89 -20.84
N ASN A 142 -15.80 13.42 -19.98
CA ASN A 142 -15.51 14.03 -18.68
C ASN A 142 -14.12 14.65 -18.58
N VAL A 143 -13.24 14.45 -19.57
CA VAL A 143 -11.86 14.93 -19.54
C VAL A 143 -11.76 16.43 -19.28
N GLN A 144 -12.68 17.22 -19.84
CA GLN A 144 -12.69 18.68 -19.65
C GLN A 144 -12.90 19.06 -18.18
N GLN A 145 -13.77 18.36 -17.46
CA GLN A 145 -14.02 18.61 -16.03
C GLN A 145 -12.76 18.38 -15.19
N PHE A 146 -11.97 17.37 -15.54
CA PHE A 146 -10.70 17.11 -14.87
C PHE A 146 -9.61 18.13 -15.25
N LEU A 147 -9.59 18.61 -16.50
CA LEU A 147 -8.67 19.65 -16.96
C LEU A 147 -8.93 20.98 -16.25
N ASP A 148 -10.20 21.35 -16.08
CA ASP A 148 -10.60 22.58 -15.41
C ASP A 148 -10.35 22.51 -13.89
N HIS A 149 -10.45 21.31 -13.30
CA HIS A 149 -10.28 21.11 -11.86
C HIS A 149 -8.82 21.01 -11.41
N TYR A 150 -7.95 20.36 -12.19
CA TYR A 150 -6.54 20.15 -11.82
C TYR A 150 -5.60 20.98 -12.69
N GLN A 151 -5.05 22.04 -12.11
CA GLN A 151 -4.03 22.87 -12.74
C GLN A 151 -2.70 22.13 -12.88
N TYR A 152 -1.92 22.49 -13.89
CA TYR A 152 -0.56 21.97 -14.11
C TYR A 152 0.45 22.80 -13.32
N ASP A 153 1.31 22.14 -12.55
CA ASP A 153 2.37 22.78 -11.76
C ASP A 153 3.68 23.01 -12.55
N GLY A 154 3.83 22.41 -13.73
CA GLY A 154 5.07 22.49 -14.52
C GLY A 154 6.26 21.70 -13.95
N ILE A 155 6.09 21.02 -12.82
CA ILE A 155 7.13 20.22 -12.13
C ILE A 155 6.78 18.74 -12.20
N LEU A 156 5.67 18.35 -11.57
CA LEU A 156 5.13 17.00 -11.55
C LEU A 156 4.25 16.72 -12.76
N TYR A 157 3.54 17.75 -13.24
CA TYR A 157 2.54 17.65 -14.28
C TYR A 157 2.68 18.81 -15.28
N GLU A 158 3.00 18.42 -16.51
CA GLU A 158 2.95 19.29 -17.69
C GLU A 158 1.83 18.78 -18.63
N PRO A 159 1.21 19.68 -19.43
CA PRO A 159 0.27 19.29 -20.46
C PRO A 159 0.88 18.27 -21.41
N LYS A 160 0.27 17.09 -21.49
CA LYS A 160 0.67 16.03 -22.42
C LYS A 160 -0.50 15.16 -22.81
N GLU A 161 -0.44 14.61 -24.00
CA GLU A 161 -1.46 13.66 -24.46
C GLU A 161 -1.18 12.24 -23.93
N CYS A 162 -2.23 11.48 -23.66
CA CYS A 162 -2.10 10.05 -23.40
C CYS A 162 -2.04 9.29 -24.74
N SER A 163 -0.90 8.64 -25.03
CA SER A 163 -0.71 7.84 -26.25
C SER A 163 -1.68 6.66 -26.42
N THR A 164 -2.38 6.24 -25.37
CA THR A 164 -3.36 5.15 -25.45
C THR A 164 -4.80 5.67 -25.49
N CYS A 165 -5.11 6.72 -24.74
CA CYS A 165 -6.47 7.26 -24.65
C CYS A 165 -6.74 8.43 -25.60
N GLN A 166 -5.71 8.99 -26.24
CA GLN A 166 -5.81 10.01 -27.30
C GLN A 166 -6.53 11.31 -26.87
N PHE A 167 -6.32 11.72 -25.61
CA PHE A 167 -6.76 13.01 -25.09
C PHE A 167 -5.70 13.63 -24.18
N GLN A 168 -5.78 14.96 -24.00
CA GLN A 168 -4.90 15.68 -23.08
C GLN A 168 -5.10 15.16 -21.66
N LYS A 169 -4.01 14.69 -21.07
CA LYS A 169 -3.99 14.06 -19.76
C LYS A 169 -4.11 15.13 -18.67
N PRO A 170 -5.18 15.11 -17.84
CA PRO A 170 -5.30 16.06 -16.73
C PRO A 170 -4.17 15.90 -15.71
N ALA A 171 -3.83 16.97 -15.00
CA ALA A 171 -2.92 16.87 -13.87
C ALA A 171 -3.45 15.87 -12.82
N ARG A 172 -2.56 15.28 -12.04
CA ARG A 172 -2.85 14.19 -11.09
C ARG A 172 -3.42 12.88 -11.67
N SER A 173 -3.68 12.79 -12.98
CA SER A 173 -4.14 11.55 -13.60
C SER A 173 -2.99 10.62 -14.02
N LYS A 174 -3.28 9.33 -14.26
CA LYS A 174 -2.35 8.36 -14.89
C LYS A 174 -3.07 7.27 -15.66
N HIS A 175 -2.52 6.92 -16.83
CA HIS A 175 -2.97 5.75 -17.58
C HIS A 175 -2.51 4.49 -16.85
N CYS A 176 -3.46 3.67 -16.44
CA CYS A 176 -3.19 2.37 -15.87
C CYS A 176 -3.28 1.31 -16.98
N SER A 177 -2.14 0.70 -17.32
CA SER A 177 -2.07 -0.37 -18.34
C SER A 177 -2.87 -1.61 -17.98
N MET A 178 -3.19 -1.81 -16.69
CA MET A 178 -3.99 -2.91 -16.17
C MET A 178 -5.49 -2.65 -16.36
N CYS A 179 -5.94 -1.43 -16.02
CA CYS A 179 -7.32 -1.01 -16.21
C CYS A 179 -7.64 -0.55 -17.64
N LYS A 180 -6.62 -0.32 -18.47
CA LYS A 180 -6.71 0.21 -19.84
C LYS A 180 -7.44 1.55 -19.91
N ALA A 181 -7.22 2.40 -18.91
CA ALA A 181 -7.88 3.69 -18.79
C ALA A 181 -7.00 4.70 -18.05
N CYS A 182 -7.18 5.98 -18.35
CA CYS A 182 -6.71 7.06 -17.49
C CYS A 182 -7.62 7.18 -16.28
N VAL A 183 -7.03 7.30 -15.10
CA VAL A 183 -7.73 7.49 -13.83
C VAL A 183 -7.30 8.83 -13.24
N GLY A 184 -8.25 9.65 -12.82
CA GLY A 184 -8.03 10.94 -12.18
C GLY A 184 -7.54 10.78 -10.73
N GLN A 185 -6.59 11.63 -10.33
CA GLN A 185 -5.92 11.54 -9.02
C GLN A 185 -5.53 10.09 -8.67
N LEU A 186 -4.87 9.40 -9.62
CA LEU A 186 -4.57 7.98 -9.46
C LEU A 186 -3.58 7.79 -8.30
N ASP A 187 -3.98 7.02 -7.30
CA ASP A 187 -3.12 6.61 -6.20
C ASP A 187 -2.24 5.43 -6.59
N HIS A 188 -2.87 4.27 -6.83
CA HIS A 188 -2.19 3.08 -7.32
C HIS A 188 -3.18 2.12 -7.99
N HIS A 189 -2.66 1.11 -8.67
CA HIS A 189 -3.46 -0.06 -9.03
C HIS A 189 -3.37 -1.07 -7.89
N CYS A 190 -4.49 -1.36 -7.24
CA CYS A 190 -4.52 -2.28 -6.11
C CYS A 190 -4.97 -3.67 -6.58
N PHE A 191 -4.06 -4.62 -6.51
CA PHE A 191 -4.35 -5.99 -6.93
C PHE A 191 -5.37 -6.70 -6.02
N TRP A 192 -5.43 -6.32 -4.74
CA TRP A 192 -6.36 -6.89 -3.77
C TRP A 192 -7.82 -6.58 -4.10
N ILE A 193 -8.11 -5.43 -4.71
CA ILE A 193 -9.46 -5.06 -5.17
C ILE A 193 -9.61 -5.16 -6.70
N ASN A 194 -8.55 -5.60 -7.41
CA ASN A 194 -8.49 -5.77 -8.86
C ASN A 194 -8.93 -4.52 -9.66
N GLN A 195 -8.61 -3.34 -9.13
CA GLN A 195 -8.88 -2.05 -9.75
C GLN A 195 -7.96 -0.94 -9.22
N CYS A 196 -7.98 0.20 -9.89
CA CYS A 196 -7.31 1.40 -9.41
C CYS A 196 -7.96 1.95 -8.15
N VAL A 197 -7.16 2.60 -7.31
CA VAL A 197 -7.59 3.54 -6.28
C VAL A 197 -7.34 4.94 -6.83
N GLY A 198 -8.37 5.78 -6.84
CA GLY A 198 -8.32 7.15 -7.37
C GLY A 198 -9.39 8.03 -6.73
N VAL A 199 -9.60 9.23 -7.29
CA VAL A 199 -10.40 10.31 -6.67
C VAL A 199 -11.79 9.85 -6.15
N ASN A 200 -12.49 8.99 -6.89
CA ASN A 200 -13.88 8.65 -6.57
C ASN A 200 -14.04 7.46 -5.61
N ASN A 201 -13.03 6.60 -5.48
CA ASN A 201 -13.13 5.39 -4.66
C ASN A 201 -12.14 5.33 -3.49
N TYR A 202 -11.31 6.36 -3.29
CA TYR A 202 -10.31 6.37 -2.22
C TYR A 202 -10.96 6.19 -0.83
N ARG A 203 -12.09 6.84 -0.57
CA ARG A 203 -12.89 6.65 0.66
C ARG A 203 -13.31 5.20 0.91
N TYR A 204 -13.68 4.47 -0.14
CA TYR A 204 -14.10 3.07 -0.03
C TYR A 204 -12.92 2.15 0.20
N PHE A 205 -11.77 2.48 -0.39
CA PHE A 205 -10.52 1.81 -0.08
C PHE A 205 -10.13 1.98 1.39
N PHE A 206 -10.23 3.19 1.95
CA PHE A 206 -10.03 3.42 3.39
C PHE A 206 -11.03 2.65 4.26
N LEU A 207 -12.31 2.64 3.89
CA LEU A 207 -13.33 1.86 4.60
C LEU A 207 -12.98 0.36 4.60
N PHE A 208 -12.50 -0.18 3.48
CA PHE A 208 -12.01 -1.56 3.40
C PHE A 208 -10.79 -1.80 4.30
N LEU A 209 -9.77 -0.93 4.27
CA LEU A 209 -8.60 -1.08 5.14
C LEU A 209 -8.99 -1.03 6.63
N PHE A 210 -9.84 -0.08 7.02
CA PHE A 210 -10.29 0.07 8.40
C PHE A 210 -11.06 -1.15 8.89
N THR A 211 -12.04 -1.62 8.10
CA THR A 211 -12.82 -2.81 8.44
C THR A 211 -11.97 -4.08 8.46
N LEU A 212 -10.95 -4.20 7.60
CA LEU A 212 -10.00 -5.31 7.63
C LEU A 212 -9.13 -5.30 8.89
N VAL A 213 -8.59 -4.13 9.27
CA VAL A 213 -7.84 -3.98 10.53
C VAL A 213 -8.72 -4.35 11.71
N GLN A 214 -9.93 -3.80 11.80
CA GLN A 214 -10.85 -4.09 12.88
C GLN A 214 -11.22 -5.58 12.95
N PHE A 215 -11.51 -6.20 11.80
CA PHE A 215 -11.82 -7.61 11.71
C PHE A 215 -10.66 -8.49 12.22
N CYS A 216 -9.44 -8.23 11.77
CA CYS A 216 -8.25 -8.98 12.19
C CYS A 216 -7.89 -8.73 13.66
N ALA A 217 -7.86 -7.48 14.11
CA ALA A 217 -7.58 -7.12 15.50
C ALA A 217 -8.59 -7.76 16.47
N TYR A 218 -9.88 -7.69 16.12
CA TYR A 218 -10.95 -8.27 16.92
C TYR A 218 -10.90 -9.80 16.94
N GLY A 219 -10.65 -10.46 15.81
CA GLY A 219 -10.44 -11.90 15.76
C GLY A 219 -9.25 -12.36 16.60
N ALA A 220 -8.13 -11.64 16.53
CA ALA A 220 -6.97 -11.89 17.38
C ALA A 220 -7.28 -11.73 18.87
N TYR A 221 -7.98 -10.65 19.24
CA TYR A 221 -8.44 -10.41 20.60
C TYR A 221 -9.28 -11.59 21.13
N LEU A 222 -10.30 -12.02 20.39
CA LEU A 222 -11.16 -13.13 20.81
C LEU A 222 -10.36 -14.42 21.02
N CYS A 223 -9.48 -14.79 20.08
CA CYS A 223 -8.65 -15.98 20.22
C CYS A 223 -7.69 -15.89 21.43
N ILE A 224 -7.10 -14.73 21.71
CA ILE A 224 -6.23 -14.53 22.87
C ILE A 224 -7.03 -14.67 24.17
N GLN A 225 -8.25 -14.14 24.26
CA GLN A 225 -9.08 -14.29 25.45
C GLN A 225 -9.55 -15.73 25.68
N ILE A 226 -9.81 -16.48 24.60
CA ILE A 226 -10.09 -17.93 24.70
C ILE A 226 -8.87 -18.66 25.28
N TYR A 227 -7.66 -18.32 24.84
CA TYR A 227 -6.44 -18.91 25.41
C TYR A 227 -6.21 -18.53 26.86
N ASN A 228 -6.50 -17.27 27.24
CA ASN A 228 -6.48 -16.88 28.64
C ASN A 228 -7.48 -17.70 29.48
N ALA A 229 -8.66 -18.03 28.94
CA ALA A 229 -9.61 -18.92 29.60
C ALA A 229 -9.04 -20.33 29.78
N PHE A 230 -8.39 -20.90 28.76
CA PHE A 230 -7.73 -22.20 28.85
C PHE A 230 -6.63 -22.26 29.92
N ILE A 231 -5.93 -21.15 30.21
CA ILE A 231 -4.95 -21.11 31.31
C ILE A 231 -5.63 -21.45 32.64
N ILE A 232 -6.83 -20.92 32.89
CA ILE A 232 -7.59 -21.18 34.12
C ILE A 232 -8.24 -22.56 34.06
N GLU A 233 -8.93 -22.89 32.96
CA GLU A 233 -9.69 -24.13 32.82
C GLU A 233 -8.79 -25.37 32.88
N TRP A 234 -7.56 -25.27 32.39
CA TRP A 234 -6.59 -26.38 32.43
C TRP A 234 -5.71 -26.35 33.69
N GLY A 235 -5.99 -25.44 34.64
CA GLY A 235 -5.26 -25.30 35.90
C GLY A 235 -3.80 -24.87 35.74
N LEU A 236 -3.46 -24.23 34.61
CA LEU A 236 -2.09 -23.78 34.32
C LEU A 236 -1.72 -22.54 35.14
N ASP A 237 -2.70 -21.76 35.59
CA ASP A 237 -2.55 -20.65 36.55
C ASP A 237 -1.98 -21.12 37.91
N ARG A 238 -2.24 -22.38 38.28
CA ARG A 238 -1.78 -23.01 39.53
C ARG A 238 -0.63 -23.99 39.33
N ALA A 239 -0.12 -24.12 38.11
CA ALA A 239 0.93 -25.07 37.78
C ALA A 239 2.32 -24.55 38.21
N TYR A 240 3.18 -25.48 38.63
CA TYR A 240 4.58 -25.22 38.95
C TYR A 240 5.48 -26.02 38.02
N MET A 241 6.68 -25.51 37.76
CA MET A 241 7.70 -26.21 36.99
C MET A 241 9.04 -26.20 37.72
N ARG A 242 9.84 -27.24 37.51
CA ARG A 242 11.21 -27.30 38.02
C ARG A 242 12.14 -26.57 37.07
N ASP A 243 12.81 -25.54 37.55
CA ASP A 243 13.85 -24.85 36.80
C ASP A 243 15.07 -25.77 36.64
N LYS A 244 15.52 -25.98 35.40
CA LYS A 244 16.66 -26.82 35.09
C LYS A 244 17.99 -26.18 35.49
N ALA A 245 18.06 -24.86 35.58
CA ALA A 245 19.28 -24.14 35.94
C ALA A 245 19.48 -24.09 37.46
N THR A 246 18.41 -23.81 38.21
CA THR A 246 18.48 -23.62 39.67
C THR A 246 18.00 -24.82 40.47
N GLY A 247 17.28 -25.77 39.85
CA GLY A 247 16.67 -26.93 40.51
C GLY A 247 15.41 -26.62 41.32
N ASN A 248 15.08 -25.34 41.49
CA ASN A 248 13.95 -24.84 42.29
C ASN A 248 12.61 -25.02 41.56
N THR A 249 11.53 -25.18 42.34
CA THR A 249 10.16 -25.15 41.82
C THR A 249 9.67 -23.72 41.73
N VAL A 250 9.35 -23.27 40.51
CA VAL A 250 8.85 -21.92 40.22
C VAL A 250 7.46 -22.00 39.59
N PRO A 251 6.58 -21.01 39.79
CA PRO A 251 5.28 -20.99 39.13
C PRO A 251 5.45 -20.96 37.62
N LEU A 252 4.52 -21.60 36.89
CA LEU A 252 4.56 -21.68 35.44
C LEU A 252 4.40 -20.26 34.83
N PRO A 253 5.41 -19.72 34.13
CA PRO A 253 5.29 -18.41 33.51
C PRO A 253 4.23 -18.39 32.40
N TYR A 254 3.52 -17.27 32.26
CA TYR A 254 2.46 -17.07 31.27
C TYR A 254 2.88 -17.49 29.84
N TYR A 255 4.07 -17.09 29.37
CA TYR A 255 4.52 -17.44 28.02
C TYR A 255 4.68 -18.95 27.82
N LYS A 256 5.06 -19.71 28.86
CA LYS A 256 5.15 -21.19 28.78
C LYS A 256 3.78 -21.83 28.80
N ALA A 257 2.83 -21.30 29.58
CA ALA A 257 1.44 -21.73 29.54
C ALA A 257 0.83 -21.50 28.15
N MET A 258 1.02 -20.31 27.57
CA MET A 258 0.57 -19.99 26.21
C MET A 258 1.20 -20.89 25.15
N LEU A 259 2.51 -21.16 25.24
CA LEU A 259 3.18 -22.09 24.33
C LEU A 259 2.64 -23.52 24.47
N HIS A 260 2.33 -23.96 25.69
CA HIS A 260 1.72 -25.28 25.92
C HIS A 260 0.34 -25.38 25.28
N ILE A 261 -0.51 -24.36 25.46
CA ILE A 261 -1.84 -24.27 24.85
C ILE A 261 -1.73 -24.28 23.32
N LEU A 262 -0.86 -23.44 22.75
CA LEU A 262 -0.64 -23.36 21.30
C LEU A 262 -0.19 -24.70 20.69
N GLN A 263 0.56 -25.51 21.44
CA GLN A 263 0.98 -26.85 20.99
C GLN A 263 -0.17 -27.86 20.97
N LYS A 264 -1.10 -27.72 21.91
CA LYS A 264 -2.29 -28.59 22.07
C LYS A 264 -3.40 -28.21 21.09
N ASP A 265 -3.73 -26.94 21.01
CA ASP A 265 -4.67 -26.38 20.04
C ASP A 265 -3.90 -25.50 19.05
N ARG A 266 -3.64 -26.01 17.86
CA ARG A 266 -2.91 -25.26 16.82
C ARG A 266 -3.83 -24.38 15.98
N ILE A 267 -5.13 -24.66 15.97
CA ILE A 267 -6.06 -24.02 15.05
C ILE A 267 -6.37 -22.61 15.54
N ILE A 268 -6.87 -22.46 16.78
CA ILE A 268 -7.19 -21.13 17.34
C ILE A 268 -5.94 -20.24 17.36
N GLY A 269 -4.79 -20.83 17.70
CA GLY A 269 -3.53 -20.12 17.78
C GLY A 269 -2.98 -19.69 16.42
N SER A 270 -3.10 -20.52 15.38
CA SER A 270 -2.73 -20.11 14.03
C SER A 270 -3.59 -18.95 13.51
N ILE A 271 -4.90 -18.97 13.80
CA ILE A 271 -5.81 -17.86 13.50
C ILE A 271 -5.38 -16.59 14.25
N ALA A 272 -5.09 -16.70 15.55
CA ALA A 272 -4.66 -15.57 16.37
C ALA A 272 -3.37 -14.92 15.85
N ILE A 273 -2.38 -15.74 15.49
CA ILE A 273 -1.09 -15.28 14.95
C ILE A 273 -1.29 -14.61 13.59
N LEU A 274 -2.00 -15.27 12.67
CA LEU A 274 -2.27 -14.72 11.34
C LEU A 274 -3.02 -13.39 11.43
N ALA A 275 -4.07 -13.33 12.25
CA ALA A 275 -4.87 -12.13 12.44
C ALA A 275 -4.07 -10.99 13.09
N SER A 276 -3.21 -11.29 14.07
CA SER A 276 -2.35 -10.28 14.71
C SER A 276 -1.36 -9.67 13.73
N VAL A 277 -0.66 -10.51 12.95
CA VAL A 277 0.31 -10.06 11.95
C VAL A 277 -0.39 -9.27 10.83
N ALA A 278 -1.50 -9.79 10.31
CA ALA A 278 -2.27 -9.10 9.28
C ALA A 278 -2.79 -7.74 9.76
N SER A 279 -3.35 -7.68 10.98
CA SER A 279 -3.82 -6.43 11.57
C SER A 279 -2.70 -5.41 11.69
N PHE A 280 -1.53 -5.79 12.18
CA PHE A 280 -0.40 -4.89 12.33
C PHE A 280 0.09 -4.33 11.00
N VAL A 281 0.30 -5.20 10.01
CA VAL A 281 0.79 -4.79 8.68
C VAL A 281 -0.22 -3.88 7.97
N VAL A 282 -1.50 -4.25 7.96
CA VAL A 282 -2.54 -3.44 7.31
C VAL A 282 -2.75 -2.12 8.07
N PHE A 283 -2.62 -2.10 9.39
CA PHE A 283 -2.70 -0.87 10.17
C PHE A 283 -1.58 0.11 9.82
N LEU A 284 -0.33 -0.35 9.73
CA LEU A 284 0.78 0.49 9.28
C LEU A 284 0.56 1.04 7.87
N PHE A 285 0.08 0.20 6.96
CA PHE A 285 -0.28 0.65 5.61
C PHE A 285 -1.42 1.67 5.62
N CYS A 286 -2.44 1.47 6.45
CA CYS A 286 -3.55 2.42 6.62
C CYS A 286 -3.08 3.77 7.16
N LEU A 287 -2.17 3.77 8.14
CA LEU A 287 -1.56 5.01 8.67
C LEU A 287 -0.75 5.74 7.60
N TYR A 288 0.03 5.01 6.80
CA TYR A 288 0.79 5.59 5.70
C TYR A 288 -0.13 6.22 4.65
N GLN A 289 -1.20 5.53 4.26
CA GLN A 289 -2.20 6.08 3.34
C GLN A 289 -2.89 7.32 3.92
N LEU A 290 -3.22 7.31 5.22
CA LEU A 290 -3.82 8.46 5.89
C LEU A 290 -2.86 9.66 5.94
N TYR A 291 -1.56 9.41 6.16
CA TYR A 291 -0.51 10.43 6.11
C TYR A 291 -0.41 11.07 4.72
N LEU A 292 -0.35 10.26 3.66
CA LEU A 292 -0.31 10.74 2.28
C LEU A 292 -1.57 11.56 1.93
N ALA A 293 -2.74 11.02 2.24
CA ALA A 293 -4.02 11.71 2.07
C ALA A 293 -4.05 13.06 2.81
N GLY A 294 -3.55 13.10 4.05
CA GLY A 294 -3.43 14.34 4.82
C GLY A 294 -2.47 15.37 4.22
N ARG A 295 -1.43 14.93 3.50
CA ARG A 295 -0.52 15.82 2.76
C ARG A 295 -1.05 16.25 1.39
N GLY A 296 -2.23 15.79 0.99
CA GLY A 296 -2.77 16.04 -0.34
C GLY A 296 -1.96 15.35 -1.44
N VAL A 297 -1.22 14.30 -1.10
CA VAL A 297 -0.32 13.56 -1.99
C VAL A 297 -0.83 12.15 -2.17
N THR A 298 -0.84 11.65 -3.40
CA THR A 298 -1.10 10.24 -3.70
C THR A 298 0.19 9.40 -3.65
N THR A 299 0.10 8.07 -3.50
CA THR A 299 1.22 7.14 -3.59
C THR A 299 2.00 7.34 -4.91
N ASN A 300 1.30 7.53 -6.04
CA ASN A 300 1.94 7.82 -7.32
C ASN A 300 2.66 9.19 -7.34
N GLU A 301 2.19 10.17 -6.59
CA GLU A 301 2.84 11.47 -6.46
C GLU A 301 4.03 11.42 -5.51
N ALA A 302 3.97 10.65 -4.42
CA ALA A 302 5.09 10.46 -3.52
C ALA A 302 6.35 9.99 -4.29
N PHE A 303 6.21 9.00 -5.18
CA PHE A 303 7.30 8.56 -6.06
C PHE A 303 7.78 9.65 -7.02
N LYS A 304 6.91 10.57 -7.45
CA LYS A 304 7.34 11.68 -8.31
C LYS A 304 8.08 12.74 -7.53
N TRP A 305 7.66 13.02 -6.29
CA TRP A 305 8.35 13.95 -5.39
C TRP A 305 9.75 13.45 -5.07
N GLU A 306 9.93 12.16 -4.83
CA GLU A 306 11.26 11.53 -4.70
C GLU A 306 12.13 11.78 -5.94
N LEU A 307 11.58 11.64 -7.16
CA LEU A 307 12.31 11.96 -8.40
C LEU A 307 12.64 13.46 -8.56
N VAL A 308 11.83 14.34 -7.99
CA VAL A 308 12.09 15.79 -7.97
C VAL A 308 13.22 16.10 -7.01
N GLU A 309 13.17 15.56 -5.79
CA GLU A 309 14.23 15.66 -4.77
C GLU A 309 15.58 15.16 -5.32
N ASP A 310 15.59 13.97 -5.92
CA ASP A 310 16.72 13.40 -6.64
C ASP A 310 17.27 14.34 -7.73
N SER A 311 16.39 15.08 -8.40
CA SER A 311 16.78 16.03 -9.45
C SER A 311 17.33 17.34 -8.87
N ILE A 312 16.86 17.76 -7.69
CA ILE A 312 17.39 18.89 -6.92
C ILE A 312 18.81 18.56 -6.44
N ASP A 313 19.02 17.36 -5.88
CA ASP A 313 20.31 16.87 -5.42
C ASP A 313 21.36 16.81 -6.54
N ARG A 314 20.94 16.41 -7.76
CA ARG A 314 21.79 16.45 -8.96
C ARG A 314 21.99 17.85 -9.54
N GLY A 315 21.21 18.83 -9.08
CA GLY A 315 21.24 20.20 -9.56
C GLY A 315 20.63 20.42 -10.94
N GLU A 316 19.61 19.64 -11.28
CA GLU A 316 18.93 19.67 -12.57
C GLU A 316 17.69 20.58 -12.59
N LEU A 317 17.18 21.01 -11.42
CA LEU A 317 16.00 21.88 -11.29
C LEU A 317 16.38 23.36 -11.10
N TRP A 318 15.65 24.23 -11.81
CA TRP A 318 15.88 25.68 -11.85
C TRP A 318 14.54 26.43 -11.83
N VAL A 319 14.54 27.62 -11.25
CA VAL A 319 13.42 28.57 -11.27
C VAL A 319 13.83 29.79 -12.08
N GLU A 320 12.92 30.29 -12.90
CA GLU A 320 13.11 31.57 -13.57
C GLU A 320 12.82 32.69 -12.56
N VAL A 321 13.80 33.58 -12.37
CA VAL A 321 13.69 34.76 -11.52
C VAL A 321 13.53 35.96 -12.46
N ASP A 322 12.37 36.62 -12.37
CA ASP A 322 12.14 37.89 -13.02
C ASP A 322 13.02 38.98 -12.36
N ALA A 323 13.65 39.81 -13.19
CA ALA A 323 14.66 40.79 -12.75
C ALA A 323 14.07 41.97 -11.94
N ASP A 324 12.74 42.07 -11.80
CA ASP A 324 12.04 43.25 -11.25
C ASP A 324 11.47 43.05 -9.83
N ALA A 325 11.84 41.99 -9.11
CA ALA A 325 11.31 41.68 -7.77
C ALA A 325 11.88 42.53 -6.61
N ASP A 326 12.51 43.68 -6.88
CA ASP A 326 13.03 44.60 -5.86
C ASP A 326 12.05 45.72 -5.47
N ASN A 327 10.83 45.73 -6.00
CA ASN A 327 9.78 46.69 -5.63
C ASN A 327 8.51 46.00 -5.11
N GLY A 328 8.56 45.57 -3.85
CA GLY A 328 7.47 45.75 -2.87
C GLY A 328 6.05 45.30 -3.19
N ASN A 329 5.81 44.36 -4.11
CA ASN A 329 4.46 43.83 -4.33
C ASN A 329 4.45 42.29 -4.50
N ASN A 330 3.97 41.61 -3.46
CA ASN A 330 3.95 40.15 -3.32
C ASN A 330 2.89 39.50 -4.20
N ASN A 331 3.13 39.40 -5.51
CA ASN A 331 2.42 38.45 -6.39
C ASN A 331 3.29 38.15 -7.63
N SER A 332 4.44 37.49 -7.43
CA SER A 332 5.25 36.94 -8.53
C SER A 332 4.88 35.47 -8.77
N THR A 333 4.32 35.16 -9.93
CA THR A 333 4.06 33.81 -10.41
C THR A 333 5.38 33.07 -10.60
N LYS A 334 5.82 32.30 -9.60
CA LYS A 334 7.04 31.48 -9.67
C LYS A 334 6.80 30.33 -10.66
N THR A 335 7.37 30.43 -11.85
CA THR A 335 7.31 29.34 -12.83
C THR A 335 8.57 28.48 -12.69
N THR A 336 8.43 27.33 -12.06
CA THR A 336 9.46 26.31 -11.87
C THR A 336 9.53 25.42 -13.11
N ASN A 337 10.63 25.47 -13.86
CA ASN A 337 10.79 24.74 -15.12
C ASN A 337 11.83 23.63 -15.00
N ARG A 338 11.49 22.40 -15.43
CA ARG A 338 12.44 21.29 -15.53
C ARG A 338 13.21 21.37 -16.85
N SER A 339 14.51 21.67 -16.80
CA SER A 339 15.35 21.70 -18.01
C SER A 339 15.65 20.28 -18.51
N LYS A 340 15.16 19.92 -19.71
CA LYS A 340 15.70 18.79 -20.48
C LYS A 340 16.98 19.25 -21.17
N LYS A 341 18.07 18.49 -21.01
CA LYS A 341 19.34 18.69 -21.75
C LYS A 341 19.04 18.88 -23.25
N GLY A 342 19.17 20.12 -23.72
CA GLY A 342 18.95 20.53 -25.10
C GLY A 342 19.83 21.75 -25.39
N ASN A 343 20.50 21.70 -26.54
CA ASN A 343 21.61 22.55 -26.95
C ASN A 343 21.51 24.05 -26.59
N ASN A 344 22.65 24.58 -26.13
CA ASN A 344 22.94 26.00 -25.99
C ASN A 344 22.75 26.73 -27.32
N GLN A 345 21.64 27.46 -27.48
CA GLN A 345 21.58 28.64 -28.33
C GLN A 345 21.10 29.82 -27.49
N LYS A 346 22.03 30.75 -27.22
CA LYS A 346 21.77 32.00 -26.49
C LYS A 346 20.84 32.89 -27.32
N LYS A 347 19.63 33.18 -26.83
CA LYS A 347 18.82 34.34 -27.24
C LYS A 347 18.95 35.45 -26.18
N PRO A 348 19.05 36.73 -26.57
CA PRO A 348 19.15 37.84 -25.64
C PRO A 348 17.78 38.13 -25.00
N ASN A 349 17.77 38.52 -23.72
CA ASN A 349 16.64 38.52 -22.77
C ASN A 349 16.23 37.14 -22.22
N THR A 350 17.18 36.43 -21.61
CA THR A 350 16.86 35.24 -20.81
C THR A 350 16.65 35.65 -19.35
N PRO A 351 15.53 35.29 -18.70
CA PRO A 351 15.35 35.46 -17.25
C PRO A 351 16.54 34.85 -16.49
N SER A 352 16.94 35.46 -15.38
CA SER A 352 17.99 34.91 -14.53
C SER A 352 17.50 33.58 -13.95
N LYS A 353 18.19 32.47 -14.24
CA LYS A 353 17.81 31.15 -13.72
C LYS A 353 18.51 30.89 -12.40
N ARG A 354 17.74 30.70 -11.32
CA ARG A 354 18.25 30.32 -10.00
C ARG A 354 18.07 28.82 -9.79
N LYS A 355 19.08 28.16 -9.23
CA LYS A 355 19.02 26.74 -8.86
C LYS A 355 18.11 26.56 -7.64
N ILE A 356 17.32 25.48 -7.62
CA ILE A 356 16.61 25.04 -6.41
C ILE A 356 17.56 24.23 -5.54
N GLU A 357 17.65 24.54 -4.24
CA GLU A 357 18.56 23.89 -3.30
C GLU A 357 17.85 22.94 -2.34
N SER A 358 16.57 23.18 -2.05
CA SER A 358 15.75 22.28 -1.22
C SER A 358 14.35 22.05 -1.78
N LEU A 359 13.76 20.90 -1.42
CA LEU A 359 12.38 20.58 -1.76
C LEU A 359 11.37 21.56 -1.14
N ASP A 360 11.71 22.19 -0.01
CA ASP A 360 10.87 23.18 0.67
C ASP A 360 10.64 24.46 -0.16
N GLU A 361 11.48 24.70 -1.17
CA GLU A 361 11.29 25.79 -2.11
C GLU A 361 10.21 25.49 -3.17
N VAL A 362 9.80 24.22 -3.28
CA VAL A 362 8.83 23.75 -4.26
C VAL A 362 7.46 23.62 -3.60
N GLU A 363 6.56 24.53 -3.95
CA GLU A 363 5.19 24.51 -3.44
C GLU A 363 4.39 23.35 -4.06
N ASN A 364 3.76 22.55 -3.19
CA ASN A 364 2.75 21.59 -3.62
C ASN A 364 1.39 22.29 -3.76
N ILE A 365 1.08 22.78 -4.96
CA ILE A 365 -0.18 23.50 -5.24
C ILE A 365 -1.45 22.66 -5.00
N TYR A 366 -1.32 21.34 -4.80
CA TYR A 366 -2.43 20.45 -4.49
C TYR A 366 -2.64 20.21 -2.99
N ASP A 367 -1.73 20.69 -2.13
CA ASP A 367 -1.89 20.61 -0.67
C ASP A 367 -2.74 21.80 -0.18
N ARG A 368 -3.95 21.50 0.31
CA ARG A 368 -4.90 22.50 0.83
C ARG A 368 -4.90 22.54 2.37
N GLY A 369 -3.96 21.86 3.00
CA GLY A 369 -3.89 21.66 4.44
C GLY A 369 -4.56 20.37 4.90
N PHE A 370 -4.05 19.82 6.02
CA PHE A 370 -4.33 18.46 6.48
C PHE A 370 -5.82 18.07 6.48
N PHE A 371 -6.66 18.88 7.12
CA PHE A 371 -8.09 18.57 7.25
C PHE A 371 -8.85 18.73 5.94
N TYR A 372 -8.49 19.71 5.11
CA TYR A 372 -9.13 19.92 3.80
C TYR A 372 -8.79 18.78 2.83
N ASN A 373 -7.54 18.33 2.81
CA ASN A 373 -7.13 17.20 1.98
C ASN A 373 -7.88 15.93 2.38
N LEU A 374 -8.01 15.65 3.68
CA LEU A 374 -8.80 14.51 4.16
C LEU A 374 -10.29 14.66 3.80
N TYR A 375 -10.85 15.85 3.92
CA TYR A 375 -12.22 16.13 3.50
C TYR A 375 -12.43 15.82 2.02
N ASP A 376 -11.52 16.25 1.13
CA ASP A 376 -11.59 15.98 -0.31
C ASP A 376 -11.50 14.47 -0.60
N VAL A 377 -10.80 13.68 0.22
CA VAL A 377 -10.72 12.22 0.10
C VAL A 377 -12.02 11.53 0.53
N PHE A 378 -12.59 11.92 1.68
CA PHE A 378 -13.80 11.28 2.22
C PHE A 378 -15.10 11.79 1.57
N SER A 379 -15.07 13.02 1.03
CA SER A 379 -16.17 13.72 0.37
C SER A 379 -15.69 14.28 -0.99
N PRO A 380 -15.40 13.43 -1.98
CA PRO A 380 -14.88 13.87 -3.26
C PRO A 380 -15.84 14.83 -3.99
N PRO A 381 -15.33 15.79 -4.76
CA PRO A 381 -16.15 16.77 -5.47
C PRO A 381 -17.18 16.09 -6.38
N GLN A 382 -18.47 16.47 -6.23
CA GLN A 382 -19.58 15.87 -7.00
C GLN A 382 -19.42 15.98 -8.52
N LEU A 383 -18.66 16.99 -8.99
CA LEU A 383 -18.33 17.21 -10.39
C LEU A 383 -17.62 16.00 -11.02
N LEU A 384 -16.94 15.16 -10.24
CA LEU A 384 -16.18 14.00 -10.72
C LEU A 384 -16.96 12.68 -10.59
N VAL A 385 -18.13 12.68 -9.95
CA VAL A 385 -18.89 11.46 -9.56
C VAL A 385 -20.07 11.17 -10.52
N ASN A 386 -20.75 12.20 -11.04
CA ASN A 386 -22.15 12.09 -11.49
C ASN A 386 -22.44 11.59 -12.93
N ARG A 387 -21.48 11.07 -13.71
CA ARG A 387 -21.79 10.53 -15.07
C ARG A 387 -21.23 9.15 -15.41
N SER A 388 -20.37 8.58 -14.57
CA SER A 388 -19.68 7.35 -14.92
C SER A 388 -20.47 6.05 -14.69
N ASP A 389 -21.60 6.12 -13.98
CA ASP A 389 -22.36 4.94 -13.55
C ASP A 389 -23.23 4.33 -14.66
N ASN A 390 -23.43 5.05 -15.78
CA ASN A 390 -24.17 4.53 -16.93
C ASN A 390 -23.36 3.56 -17.82
N HIS A 391 -22.03 3.45 -17.64
CA HIS A 391 -21.17 2.70 -18.56
C HIS A 391 -20.94 1.22 -18.22
N HIS A 392 -21.31 0.75 -17.02
CA HIS A 392 -21.20 -0.68 -16.68
C HIS A 392 -22.11 -1.56 -17.55
N ASN A 393 -23.16 -0.97 -18.16
CA ASN A 393 -24.04 -1.64 -19.11
C ASN A 393 -23.56 -1.61 -20.57
N ILE A 394 -22.60 -0.74 -20.94
CA ILE A 394 -22.16 -0.59 -22.33
C ILE A 394 -21.06 -1.61 -22.69
N ASN A 395 -20.17 -1.93 -21.74
CA ASN A 395 -19.13 -2.94 -21.96
C ASN A 395 -19.65 -4.40 -22.01
N LYS A 396 -20.85 -4.67 -21.46
CA LYS A 396 -21.52 -5.96 -21.66
C LYS A 396 -22.13 -6.13 -23.06
N LYS A 397 -22.42 -5.03 -23.78
CA LYS A 397 -22.95 -5.09 -25.16
C LYS A 397 -21.85 -5.25 -26.22
N LYS A 398 -20.65 -4.73 -26.01
CA LYS A 398 -19.53 -4.90 -26.97
C LYS A 398 -18.93 -6.31 -26.98
N ASN A 399 -19.01 -7.07 -25.88
CA ASN A 399 -18.53 -8.46 -25.82
C ASN A 399 -19.55 -9.52 -26.26
N LYS A 400 -20.72 -9.14 -26.78
CA LYS A 400 -21.71 -10.07 -27.35
C LYS A 400 -21.77 -10.06 -28.89
N ASN A 401 -21.03 -9.17 -29.54
CA ASN A 401 -21.03 -9.01 -31.01
C ASN A 401 -19.61 -9.13 -31.62
N ALA A 402 -18.73 -9.92 -31.00
CA ALA A 402 -17.41 -10.26 -31.54
C ALA A 402 -17.23 -11.77 -31.61
#